data_AF-A0A3T0RRY5-F1
#
_entry.id   AF-A0A3T0RRY5-F1
#
_cell.length_a   1.000
_cell.length_b   1.000
_cell.length_c   1.000
_cell.angle_alpha   90.00
_cell.angle_beta   90.00
_cell.angle_gamma   90.00
#
_symmetry.space_group_name_H-M   'P 1'
#
loop_
_entity.id
_entity.type
_entity.pdbx_description
1 polymer ?
#
loop_
_entity_poly.entity_id
_entity_poly.type
_entity_poly.pdbx_seq_one_letter_code
_entity_poly.pdbx_strand_id
1 'polypeptide(L)'
;MTLVKVKYDYYMRIRNKVEDLIGFRTRSIQKYQQAYELELNRSPWEIGRKQELFKQMDKSQIVYIGDFHAQSQSTRAVLRIARKLGAQNVCLGLECFFEEHQKIINTYLHGHLSEREFLKKIEWKKTWGFPWEYTRPLMKWASQHKVPIVALNSMTKRKFSDQDHYTAGLINVAIKAHPNRKMLVQYGDFHLASKHLPAEVRKINKKVSEVVLLQSPENLFFKLLKKYKDPSAADFVKLSTNRWALMSVLPWVKWQDYLLYLETGHDKKIKVEDYDLTDHVSQAVEVLNKILNIHIKVDDLSVYSVNDEVLFNKIQKLPTPEKAYYKELLMSGQSFYCPEQQMGFVARPSLNQISKVAALFVLYKLGVYKKSIIDGKKDFLKNIWLEMLTYFLTKIINPKKKSDTFDDIRQALRSEQFSDKGKEALVLALEQKLNEVRFATFQDLSFVNKKKSSSKNKKSYITAAQILGGIMGEKVYTAFQKKILKLPQHKQLLLKDLQGKLFTQAYYETVEIIDSWPSSFKSKFDKF
;
A
#
# COMPACT_ATOMS: atom_id res chain seq x y z
N MET A 1 -26.51 -7.50 7.00
CA MET A 1 -25.74 -6.25 7.22
C MET A 1 -25.02 -5.86 5.93
N THR A 2 -24.99 -4.59 5.51
CA THR A 2 -24.33 -4.20 4.25
C THR A 2 -22.81 -4.20 4.41
N LEU A 3 -22.05 -4.54 3.34
CA LEU A 3 -20.57 -4.49 3.30
C LEU A 3 -20.02 -3.14 3.78
N VAL A 4 -20.73 -2.06 3.45
CA VAL A 4 -20.41 -0.69 3.84
C VAL A 4 -20.48 -0.50 5.36
N LYS A 5 -21.50 -1.06 6.02
CA LYS A 5 -21.67 -0.95 7.48
C LYS A 5 -20.56 -1.67 8.24
N VAL A 6 -20.23 -2.91 7.86
CA VAL A 6 -19.12 -3.67 8.47
C VAL A 6 -17.82 -2.86 8.46
N LYS A 7 -17.50 -2.21 7.34
CA LYS A 7 -16.27 -1.43 7.18
C LYS A 7 -16.30 -0.10 7.92
N TYR A 8 -17.47 0.53 8.02
CA TYR A 8 -17.65 1.75 8.80
C TYR A 8 -17.48 1.47 10.30
N ASP A 9 -18.08 0.40 10.80
CA ASP A 9 -17.95 0.00 12.21
C ASP A 9 -16.49 -0.32 12.57
N TYR A 10 -15.78 -1.02 11.67
CA TYR A 10 -14.34 -1.27 11.79
C TYR A 10 -13.53 0.03 11.82
N TYR A 11 -13.82 0.97 10.91
CA TYR A 11 -13.21 2.31 10.90
C TYR A 11 -13.40 3.04 12.23
N MET A 12 -14.64 3.12 12.74
CA MET A 12 -14.95 3.85 13.97
C MET A 12 -14.19 3.27 15.17
N ARG A 13 -14.13 1.94 15.28
CA ARG A 13 -13.37 1.25 16.33
C ARG A 13 -11.89 1.65 16.32
N ILE A 14 -11.25 1.61 15.14
CA ILE A 14 -9.83 2.00 14.99
C ILE A 14 -9.66 3.49 15.30
N ARG A 15 -10.53 4.34 14.77
CA ARG A 15 -10.45 5.80 14.93
C ARG A 15 -10.48 6.17 16.41
N ASN A 16 -11.39 5.58 17.18
CA ASN A 16 -11.51 5.83 18.63
C ASN A 16 -10.23 5.40 19.37
N LYS A 17 -9.73 4.18 19.12
CA LYS A 17 -8.46 3.71 19.72
C LYS A 17 -7.29 4.65 19.45
N VAL A 18 -7.19 5.17 18.23
CA VAL A 18 -6.13 6.13 17.88
C VAL A 18 -6.29 7.45 18.63
N GLU A 19 -7.50 7.98 18.74
CA GLU A 19 -7.72 9.21 19.53
C GLU A 19 -7.44 9.00 21.02
N ASP A 20 -7.78 7.84 21.57
CA ASP A 20 -7.46 7.48 22.96
C ASP A 20 -5.94 7.44 23.21
N LEU A 21 -5.16 6.88 22.27
CA LEU A 21 -3.69 6.81 22.36
C LEU A 21 -3.00 8.17 22.17
N ILE A 22 -3.49 8.99 21.23
CA ILE A 22 -2.91 10.32 20.97
C ILE A 22 -3.20 11.28 22.13
N GLY A 23 -4.36 11.12 22.78
CA GLY A 23 -4.82 11.99 23.84
C GLY A 23 -5.12 13.41 23.36
N PHE A 24 -4.94 14.39 24.26
CA PHE A 24 -5.38 15.77 24.02
C PHE A 24 -4.50 16.51 23.00
N ARG A 25 -5.10 16.90 21.87
CA ARG A 25 -4.47 17.82 20.89
C ARG A 25 -4.48 19.25 21.42
N THR A 26 -3.41 20.00 21.17
CA THR A 26 -3.37 21.42 21.54
C THR A 26 -4.46 22.23 20.82
N ARG A 27 -4.94 23.32 21.45
CA ARG A 27 -5.98 24.19 20.86
C ARG A 27 -5.61 24.73 19.47
N SER A 28 -4.32 24.96 19.20
CA SER A 28 -3.83 25.41 17.88
C SER A 28 -4.02 24.34 16.81
N ILE A 29 -3.65 23.09 17.10
CA ILE A 29 -3.84 21.95 16.18
C ILE A 29 -5.33 21.75 15.89
N GLN A 30 -6.17 21.80 16.92
CA GLN A 30 -7.62 21.66 16.77
C GLN A 30 -8.21 22.74 15.84
N LYS A 31 -7.79 24.01 15.99
CA LYS A 31 -8.23 25.09 15.10
C LYS A 31 -7.81 24.85 13.64
N TYR A 32 -6.59 24.40 13.42
CA TYR A 32 -6.09 24.08 12.07
C TYR A 32 -6.89 22.93 11.43
N GLN A 33 -7.10 21.86 12.18
CA GLN A 33 -7.91 20.73 11.74
C GLN A 33 -9.36 21.15 11.44
N GLN A 34 -10.00 21.94 12.32
CA GLN A 34 -11.36 22.43 12.11
C GLN A 34 -11.47 23.29 10.85
N ALA A 35 -10.51 24.20 10.60
CA ALA A 35 -10.51 25.03 9.40
C ALA A 35 -10.42 24.17 8.12
N TYR A 36 -9.52 23.17 8.12
CA TYR A 36 -9.37 22.20 7.04
C TYR A 36 -10.67 21.39 6.79
N GLU A 37 -11.27 20.85 7.85
CA GLU A 37 -12.50 20.05 7.77
C GLU A 37 -13.72 20.89 7.34
N LEU A 38 -13.86 22.11 7.86
CA LEU A 38 -14.94 23.03 7.48
C LEU A 38 -14.87 23.39 6.01
N GLU A 39 -13.66 23.67 5.49
CA GLU A 39 -13.46 23.94 4.07
C GLU A 39 -13.89 22.76 3.21
N LEU A 40 -13.44 21.54 3.55
CA LEU A 40 -13.84 20.33 2.82
C LEU A 40 -15.32 19.99 2.94
N ASN A 41 -15.95 20.35 4.05
CA ASN A 41 -17.37 20.13 4.25
C ASN A 41 -18.22 21.05 3.38
N ARG A 42 -17.79 22.31 3.22
CA ARG A 42 -18.48 23.34 2.43
C ARG A 42 -18.12 23.33 0.94
N SER A 43 -16.98 22.76 0.57
CA SER A 43 -16.53 22.73 -0.82
C SER A 43 -17.50 21.93 -1.70
N PRO A 44 -17.87 22.43 -2.90
CA PRO A 44 -18.50 21.61 -3.92
C PRO A 44 -17.52 20.51 -4.34
N TRP A 45 -18.04 19.43 -4.91
CA TRP A 45 -17.19 18.35 -5.38
C TRP A 45 -17.80 17.63 -6.57
N GLU A 46 -16.92 17.23 -7.49
CA GLU A 46 -17.27 16.40 -8.64
C GLU A 46 -16.16 15.35 -8.90
N ILE A 47 -16.52 14.23 -9.54
CA ILE A 47 -15.52 13.25 -9.94
C ILE A 47 -14.64 13.88 -11.02
N GLY A 48 -13.36 14.02 -10.73
CA GLY A 48 -12.39 14.66 -11.62
C GLY A 48 -11.69 13.66 -12.53
N ARG A 49 -11.17 14.13 -13.66
CA ARG A 49 -10.37 13.31 -14.59
C ARG A 49 -8.89 13.54 -14.36
N LYS A 50 -8.10 12.45 -14.39
CA LYS A 50 -6.63 12.48 -14.29
C LYS A 50 -6.00 13.48 -15.26
N GLN A 51 -6.41 13.48 -16.54
CA GLN A 51 -5.81 14.39 -17.54
C GLN A 51 -6.05 15.87 -17.21
N GLU A 52 -7.18 16.20 -16.60
CA GLU A 52 -7.50 17.58 -16.21
C GLU A 52 -6.57 18.05 -15.08
N LEU A 53 -6.39 17.23 -14.04
CA LEU A 53 -5.45 17.50 -12.96
C LEU A 53 -4.03 17.74 -13.49
N PHE A 54 -3.53 16.85 -14.35
CA PHE A 54 -2.18 16.98 -14.89
C PHE A 54 -2.02 18.21 -15.80
N LYS A 55 -3.01 18.54 -16.63
CA LYS A 55 -3.00 19.79 -17.42
C LYS A 55 -2.92 21.04 -16.54
N GLN A 56 -3.49 21.01 -15.34
CA GLN A 56 -3.39 22.12 -14.39
C GLN A 56 -2.03 22.14 -13.70
N MET A 57 -1.52 20.98 -13.26
CA MET A 57 -0.17 20.87 -12.70
C MET A 57 0.90 21.32 -13.70
N ASP A 58 0.73 21.01 -14.99
CA ASP A 58 1.62 21.45 -16.07
C ASP A 58 1.72 22.98 -16.19
N LYS A 59 0.67 23.70 -15.78
CA LYS A 59 0.60 25.16 -15.83
C LYS A 59 0.94 25.83 -14.50
N SER A 60 1.13 25.07 -13.42
CA SER A 60 1.45 25.63 -12.10
C SER A 60 2.95 25.74 -11.85
N GLN A 61 3.33 26.68 -10.99
CA GLN A 61 4.67 26.78 -10.40
C GLN A 61 4.80 25.89 -9.18
N ILE A 62 3.73 25.77 -8.39
CA ILE A 62 3.69 24.96 -7.17
C ILE A 62 2.59 23.90 -7.27
N VAL A 63 2.88 22.70 -6.79
CA VAL A 63 1.90 21.65 -6.54
C VAL A 63 2.03 21.22 -5.09
N TYR A 64 1.08 21.60 -4.24
CA TYR A 64 1.00 21.12 -2.88
C TYR A 64 0.37 19.72 -2.87
N ILE A 65 0.95 18.81 -2.10
CA ILE A 65 0.52 17.43 -2.00
C ILE A 65 0.40 17.10 -0.51
N GLY A 66 -0.82 16.79 -0.08
CA GLY A 66 -1.13 16.50 1.33
C GLY A 66 -0.36 15.29 1.84
N ASP A 67 0.10 15.35 3.09
CA ASP A 67 0.81 14.26 3.74
C ASP A 67 0.07 13.78 4.99
N PHE A 68 -0.22 12.49 5.01
CA PHE A 68 -0.55 11.77 6.23
C PHE A 68 0.64 10.88 6.56
N HIS A 69 1.47 11.32 7.52
CA HIS A 69 2.84 10.82 7.71
C HIS A 69 2.92 9.31 7.99
N ALA A 70 1.91 8.75 8.65
CA ALA A 70 1.85 7.32 8.94
C ALA A 70 1.49 6.45 7.71
N GLN A 71 1.28 7.06 6.54
CA GLN A 71 0.85 6.36 5.34
C GLN A 71 1.87 6.46 4.20
N SER A 72 2.49 5.31 3.87
CA SER A 72 3.41 5.15 2.74
C SER A 72 2.85 5.63 1.38
N GLN A 73 1.54 5.53 1.18
CA GLN A 73 0.92 5.97 -0.08
C GLN A 73 1.02 7.49 -0.29
N SER A 74 1.16 8.28 0.78
CA SER A 74 1.30 9.73 0.71
C SER A 74 2.55 10.10 -0.11
N THR A 75 3.72 9.59 0.27
CA THR A 75 4.97 9.82 -0.46
C THR A 75 5.02 9.09 -1.81
N ARG A 76 4.38 7.92 -1.92
CA ARG A 76 4.29 7.20 -3.21
C ARG A 76 3.48 7.99 -4.24
N ALA A 77 2.48 8.77 -3.83
CA ALA A 77 1.77 9.66 -4.74
C ALA A 77 2.69 10.77 -5.26
N VAL A 78 3.47 11.41 -4.40
CA VAL A 78 4.48 12.42 -4.80
C VAL A 78 5.44 11.84 -5.85
N LEU A 79 5.99 10.65 -5.60
CA LEU A 79 6.88 9.96 -6.55
C LEU A 79 6.22 9.71 -7.91
N ARG A 80 4.94 9.28 -7.93
CA ARG A 80 4.23 9.08 -9.18
C ARG A 80 4.05 10.41 -9.92
N ILE A 81 3.69 11.50 -9.23
CA ILE A 81 3.43 12.82 -9.85
C ILE A 81 4.74 13.31 -10.44
N ALA A 82 5.83 13.23 -9.67
CA ALA A 82 7.16 13.65 -10.08
C ALA A 82 7.63 12.89 -11.34
N ARG A 83 7.41 11.57 -11.41
CA ARG A 83 7.70 10.77 -12.61
C ARG A 83 6.86 11.18 -13.81
N LYS A 84 5.58 11.50 -13.60
CA LYS A 84 4.68 11.88 -14.69
C LYS A 84 4.98 13.27 -15.24
N LEU A 85 5.40 14.21 -14.39
CA LEU A 85 5.82 15.56 -14.78
C LEU A 85 7.24 15.59 -15.39
N GLY A 86 8.07 14.60 -15.07
CA GLY A 86 9.45 14.47 -15.56
C GLY A 86 10.47 15.03 -14.57
N ALA A 87 11.55 14.29 -14.33
CA ALA A 87 12.56 14.61 -13.31
C ALA A 87 13.24 15.98 -13.52
N GLN A 88 13.50 16.34 -14.78
CA GLN A 88 14.09 17.60 -15.18
C GLN A 88 13.18 18.82 -14.91
N ASN A 89 11.87 18.59 -14.82
CA ASN A 89 10.85 19.62 -14.67
C ASN A 89 10.45 19.85 -13.21
N VAL A 90 11.01 19.11 -12.25
CA VAL A 90 10.54 19.17 -10.86
C VAL A 90 11.68 19.45 -9.87
N CYS A 91 11.31 20.11 -8.78
CA CYS A 91 12.04 20.24 -7.53
C CYS A 91 11.11 19.76 -6.41
N LEU A 92 11.64 19.09 -5.39
CA LEU A 92 10.85 18.57 -4.28
C LEU A 92 11.03 19.44 -3.05
N GLY A 93 9.94 19.82 -2.39
CA GLY A 93 9.95 20.40 -1.05
C GLY A 93 9.31 19.41 -0.09
N LEU A 94 10.04 18.98 0.93
CA LEU A 94 9.58 17.90 1.82
C LEU A 94 9.59 18.35 3.29
N GLU A 95 8.43 18.27 3.94
CA GLU A 95 8.27 18.56 5.38
C GLU A 95 9.06 17.61 6.28
N CYS A 96 9.33 16.38 5.84
CA CYS A 96 10.07 15.41 6.65
C CYS A 96 11.55 15.78 6.85
N PHE A 97 12.04 16.82 6.17
CA PHE A 97 13.41 17.29 6.29
C PHE A 97 13.49 18.69 6.90
N PHE A 98 14.50 18.84 7.74
CA PHE A 98 14.81 20.05 8.50
C PHE A 98 15.88 20.86 7.76
N GLU A 99 15.67 22.17 7.66
CA GLU A 99 16.54 23.11 6.92
C GLU A 99 17.99 23.08 7.40
N GLU A 100 18.19 22.85 8.71
CA GLU A 100 19.49 22.68 9.34
C GLU A 100 20.28 21.48 8.75
N HIS A 101 19.60 20.54 8.09
CA HIS A 101 20.19 19.38 7.44
C HIS A 101 20.36 19.52 5.91
N GLN A 102 20.06 20.68 5.32
CA GLN A 102 20.05 20.86 3.85
C GLN A 102 21.37 20.47 3.19
N LYS A 103 22.52 20.79 3.81
CA LYS A 103 23.84 20.39 3.30
C LYS A 103 24.00 18.87 3.25
N ILE A 104 23.58 18.16 4.31
CA ILE A 104 23.67 16.70 4.42
C ILE A 104 22.75 16.03 3.39
N ILE A 105 21.55 16.57 3.20
CA ILE A 105 20.59 16.11 2.17
C ILE A 105 21.22 16.21 0.79
N ASN A 106 21.81 17.36 0.47
CA ASN A 106 22.50 17.55 -0.80
C ASN A 106 23.64 16.54 -0.98
N THR A 107 24.49 16.32 0.04
CA THR A 107 25.58 15.34 -0.03
C THR A 107 25.08 13.92 -0.30
N TYR A 108 23.98 13.50 0.33
CA TYR A 108 23.35 12.20 0.07
C TYR A 108 22.81 12.10 -1.36
N LEU A 109 22.13 13.14 -1.87
CA LEU A 109 21.58 13.14 -3.22
C LEU A 109 22.65 13.03 -4.31
N HIS A 110 23.84 13.58 -4.07
CA HIS A 110 25.01 13.46 -4.95
C HIS A 110 25.76 12.12 -4.82
N GLY A 111 25.30 11.20 -3.95
CA GLY A 111 25.89 9.87 -3.80
C GLY A 111 27.14 9.82 -2.91
N HIS A 112 27.46 10.91 -2.20
CA HIS A 112 28.64 11.01 -1.33
C HIS A 112 28.39 10.53 0.11
N LEU A 113 27.18 10.05 0.42
CA LEU A 113 26.85 9.43 1.72
C LEU A 113 26.07 8.14 1.50
N SER A 114 26.39 7.11 2.28
CA SER A 114 25.54 5.93 2.34
C SER A 114 24.20 6.25 3.01
N GLU A 115 23.17 5.47 2.73
CA GLU A 115 21.85 5.63 3.36
C GLU A 115 21.92 5.51 4.89
N ARG A 116 22.73 4.59 5.42
CA ARG A 116 22.90 4.41 6.86
C ARG A 116 23.52 5.66 7.50
N GLU A 117 24.56 6.22 6.89
CA GLU A 117 25.22 7.43 7.39
C GLU A 117 24.30 8.65 7.29
N PHE A 118 23.59 8.80 6.17
CA PHE A 118 22.61 9.87 5.97
C PHE A 118 21.57 9.89 7.11
N LEU A 119 20.91 8.74 7.38
CA LEU A 119 19.89 8.64 8.42
C LEU A 119 20.43 8.91 9.83
N LYS A 120 21.68 8.51 10.11
CA LYS A 120 22.35 8.82 11.37
C LYS A 120 22.61 10.32 11.50
N LYS A 121 23.14 10.96 10.46
CA LYS A 121 23.51 12.38 10.46
C LYS A 121 22.32 13.32 10.60
N ILE A 122 21.16 12.98 10.01
CA ILE A 122 19.93 13.79 10.15
C ILE A 122 19.07 13.40 11.36
N GLU A 123 19.56 12.47 12.18
CA GLU A 123 18.87 11.91 13.33
C GLU A 123 17.41 11.47 13.02
N TRP A 124 17.17 10.80 11.88
CA TRP A 124 15.82 10.58 11.31
C TRP A 124 14.79 10.05 12.32
N LYS A 125 15.19 9.08 13.16
CA LYS A 125 14.31 8.48 14.19
C LYS A 125 13.88 9.48 15.27
N LYS A 126 14.71 10.48 15.58
CA LYS A 126 14.46 11.50 16.60
C LYS A 126 13.72 12.72 16.03
N THR A 127 14.04 13.11 14.79
CA THR A 127 13.51 14.33 14.17
C THR A 127 12.16 14.11 13.48
N TRP A 128 12.00 13.01 12.75
CA TRP A 128 10.76 12.69 12.05
C TRP A 128 10.02 11.47 12.63
N GLY A 129 10.75 10.41 12.95
CA GLY A 129 10.21 9.25 13.70
C GLY A 129 9.34 8.26 12.90
N PHE A 130 8.92 8.59 11.68
CA PHE A 130 8.20 7.66 10.80
C PHE A 130 9.16 6.70 10.05
N PRO A 131 8.71 5.51 9.60
CA PRO A 131 9.54 4.56 8.87
C PRO A 131 10.20 5.17 7.62
N TRP A 132 11.53 5.04 7.51
CA TRP A 132 12.29 5.55 6.36
C TRP A 132 11.85 4.92 5.04
N GLU A 133 11.38 3.67 5.09
CA GLU A 133 10.90 2.89 3.96
C GLU A 133 9.77 3.59 3.19
N TYR A 134 9.04 4.51 3.84
CA TYR A 134 7.98 5.29 3.19
C TYR A 134 8.58 6.35 2.24
N THR A 135 9.66 7.00 2.66
CA THR A 135 10.33 8.10 1.93
C THR A 135 11.47 7.61 1.02
N ARG A 136 12.08 6.48 1.36
CA ARG A 136 13.21 5.87 0.65
C ARG A 136 13.03 5.77 -0.87
N PRO A 137 11.89 5.33 -1.44
CA PRO A 137 11.73 5.23 -2.89
C PRO A 137 11.78 6.59 -3.60
N LEU A 138 11.23 7.65 -2.98
CA LEU A 138 11.28 9.00 -3.52
C LEU A 138 12.71 9.53 -3.50
N MET A 139 13.42 9.31 -2.40
CA MET A 139 14.81 9.74 -2.23
C MET A 139 15.78 9.05 -3.20
N LYS A 140 15.65 7.73 -3.38
CA LYS A 140 16.43 6.99 -4.38
C LYS A 140 16.16 7.49 -5.79
N TRP A 141 14.88 7.72 -6.14
CA TRP A 141 14.53 8.25 -7.45
C TRP A 141 15.10 9.65 -7.66
N ALA A 142 15.00 10.54 -6.66
CA ALA A 142 15.52 11.90 -6.74
C ALA A 142 17.04 11.92 -6.89
N SER A 143 17.78 11.11 -6.13
CA SER A 143 19.23 10.97 -6.27
C SER A 143 19.62 10.46 -7.67
N GLN A 144 19.00 9.37 -8.13
CA GLN A 144 19.27 8.79 -9.46
C GLN A 144 19.04 9.78 -10.61
N HIS A 145 18.06 10.67 -10.49
CA HIS A 145 17.69 11.61 -11.54
C HIS A 145 18.15 13.05 -11.27
N LYS A 146 19.01 13.25 -10.26
CA LYS A 146 19.54 14.56 -9.85
C LYS A 146 18.43 15.61 -9.64
N VAL A 147 17.33 15.20 -8.99
CA VAL A 147 16.21 16.08 -8.64
C VAL A 147 16.56 16.81 -7.33
N PRO A 148 16.56 18.16 -7.32
CA PRO A 148 16.78 18.93 -6.10
C PRO A 148 15.70 18.65 -5.05
N ILE A 149 16.11 18.60 -3.80
CA ILE A 149 15.22 18.51 -2.64
C ILE A 149 15.52 19.67 -1.70
N VAL A 150 14.48 20.37 -1.30
CA VAL A 150 14.50 21.44 -0.32
C VAL A 150 13.79 20.96 0.94
N ALA A 151 14.47 21.10 2.07
CA ALA A 151 13.91 20.87 3.39
C ALA A 151 12.93 21.99 3.73
N LEU A 152 11.74 21.63 4.21
CA LEU A 152 10.67 22.59 4.50
C LEU A 152 10.37 22.76 5.99
N ASN A 153 11.05 22.01 6.86
CA ASN A 153 10.86 22.07 8.29
C ASN A 153 12.03 22.78 8.98
N SER A 154 11.90 23.06 10.27
CA SER A 154 12.98 23.65 11.07
C SER A 154 12.93 23.15 12.51
N MET A 155 14.10 23.02 13.13
CA MET A 155 14.25 22.53 14.50
C MET A 155 13.76 23.55 15.52
N THR A 156 13.68 24.84 15.14
CA THR A 156 13.09 25.87 15.99
C THR A 156 11.60 25.60 16.16
N LYS A 157 11.17 25.38 17.41
CA LYS A 157 9.75 25.20 17.74
C LYS A 157 8.98 26.49 17.48
N ARG A 158 8.05 26.43 16.54
CA ARG A 158 7.15 27.54 16.16
C ARG A 158 5.69 27.20 16.45
N LYS A 159 4.83 28.21 16.56
CA LYS A 159 3.38 27.99 16.44
C LYS A 159 3.06 27.60 14.99
N PHE A 160 1.92 26.96 14.77
CA PHE A 160 1.51 26.48 13.45
C PHE A 160 1.49 27.58 12.37
N SER A 161 0.95 28.77 12.69
CA SER A 161 0.94 29.92 11.77
C SER A 161 2.33 30.42 11.42
N ASP A 162 3.22 30.47 12.41
CA ASP A 162 4.57 30.98 12.24
C ASP A 162 5.41 29.96 11.45
N GLN A 163 5.12 28.67 11.61
CA GLN A 163 5.69 27.60 10.80
C GLN A 163 5.25 27.71 9.33
N ASP A 164 3.97 27.99 9.07
CA ASP A 164 3.48 28.21 7.69
C ASP A 164 4.15 29.42 7.05
N HIS A 165 4.27 30.52 7.79
CA HIS A 165 4.93 31.72 7.32
C HIS A 165 6.42 31.46 6.99
N TYR A 166 7.14 30.78 7.89
CA TYR A 166 8.54 30.40 7.67
C TYR A 166 8.70 29.49 6.44
N THR A 167 7.86 28.46 6.35
CA THR A 167 7.85 27.50 5.24
C THR A 167 7.54 28.19 3.91
N ALA A 168 6.61 29.15 3.89
CA ALA A 168 6.31 29.94 2.71
C ALA A 168 7.53 30.74 2.21
N GLY A 169 8.36 31.25 3.12
CA GLY A 169 9.65 31.87 2.80
C GLY A 169 10.60 30.90 2.10
N LEU A 170 10.77 29.68 2.64
CA LEU A 170 11.61 28.64 2.04
C LEU A 170 11.13 28.23 0.64
N ILE A 171 9.82 28.06 0.47
CA ILE A 171 9.21 27.78 -0.84
C ILE A 171 9.52 28.90 -1.83
N ASN A 172 9.38 30.17 -1.42
CA ASN A 172 9.64 31.31 -2.29
C ASN A 172 11.13 31.41 -2.70
N VAL A 173 12.06 31.07 -1.81
CA VAL A 173 13.49 30.97 -2.15
C VAL A 173 13.72 29.84 -3.15
N ALA A 174 13.12 28.67 -2.93
CA ALA A 174 13.27 27.50 -3.81
C ALA A 174 12.75 27.74 -5.23
N ILE A 175 11.57 28.35 -5.40
CA ILE A 175 11.02 28.64 -6.73
C ILE A 175 11.89 29.66 -7.50
N LYS A 176 12.54 30.59 -6.80
CA LYS A 176 13.47 31.56 -7.40
C LYS A 176 14.79 30.89 -7.79
N ALA A 177 15.29 29.95 -6.99
CA ALA A 177 16.49 29.18 -7.30
C ALA A 177 16.29 28.18 -8.45
N HIS A 178 15.03 27.78 -8.71
CA HIS A 178 14.68 26.79 -9.73
C HIS A 178 13.52 27.26 -10.63
N PRO A 179 13.67 28.38 -11.37
CA PRO A 179 12.56 29.03 -12.08
C PRO A 179 11.94 28.19 -13.20
N ASN A 180 12.72 27.25 -13.76
CA ASN A 180 12.29 26.34 -14.83
C ASN A 180 11.72 25.01 -14.30
N ARG A 181 11.60 24.85 -12.97
CA ARG A 181 11.09 23.63 -12.34
C ARG A 181 9.83 23.93 -11.56
N LYS A 182 8.94 22.95 -11.52
CA LYS A 182 7.76 22.95 -10.65
C LYS A 182 8.15 22.47 -9.27
N MET A 183 7.72 23.21 -8.25
CA MET A 183 7.96 22.85 -6.87
C MET A 183 6.83 21.93 -6.39
N LEU A 184 7.15 20.66 -6.16
CA LEU A 184 6.23 19.69 -5.54
C LEU A 184 6.43 19.75 -4.03
N VAL A 185 5.45 20.30 -3.32
CA VAL A 185 5.51 20.51 -1.85
C VAL A 185 4.71 19.41 -1.16
N GLN A 186 5.39 18.44 -0.54
CA GLN A 186 4.75 17.45 0.33
C GLN A 186 4.70 17.99 1.76
N TYR A 187 3.50 18.20 2.29
CA TYR A 187 3.29 18.82 3.59
C TYR A 187 1.98 18.34 4.24
N GLY A 188 1.92 18.35 5.57
CA GLY A 188 0.82 17.81 6.36
C GLY A 188 -0.55 18.39 5.96
N ASP A 189 -1.55 17.51 5.85
CA ASP A 189 -2.88 17.85 5.28
C ASP A 189 -3.49 19.13 5.87
N PHE A 190 -3.38 19.32 7.19
CA PHE A 190 -3.98 20.47 7.86
C PHE A 190 -3.39 21.80 7.42
N HIS A 191 -2.12 21.85 7.03
CA HIS A 191 -1.48 23.07 6.53
C HIS A 191 -1.92 23.45 5.11
N LEU A 192 -2.57 22.53 4.38
CA LEU A 192 -2.98 22.76 2.99
C LEU A 192 -4.41 23.32 2.85
N ALA A 193 -5.06 23.71 3.95
CA ALA A 193 -6.28 24.51 3.88
C ALA A 193 -5.98 25.85 3.18
N SER A 194 -6.97 26.39 2.47
CA SER A 194 -6.81 27.58 1.62
C SER A 194 -6.28 28.82 2.35
N LYS A 195 -6.54 28.92 3.67
CA LYS A 195 -6.15 30.03 4.55
C LYS A 195 -4.84 29.82 5.32
N HIS A 196 -4.16 28.69 5.13
CA HIS A 196 -2.93 28.30 5.85
C HIS A 196 -1.70 28.52 4.95
N LEU A 197 -0.77 27.57 4.85
CA LEU A 197 0.46 27.67 4.04
C LEU A 197 0.25 28.23 2.62
N PRO A 198 -0.75 27.80 1.83
CA PRO A 198 -1.00 28.42 0.51
C PRO A 198 -1.28 29.93 0.59
N ALA A 199 -2.00 30.39 1.62
CA ALA A 199 -2.24 31.82 1.82
C ALA A 199 -0.96 32.58 2.16
N GLU A 200 -0.09 32.02 3.00
CA GLU A 200 1.21 32.62 3.32
C GLU A 200 2.10 32.75 2.07
N VAL A 201 2.11 31.75 1.19
CA VAL A 201 2.86 31.86 -0.08
C VAL A 201 2.27 32.94 -0.98
N ARG A 202 0.95 33.05 -1.10
CA ARG A 202 0.30 34.12 -1.89
C ARG A 202 0.54 35.52 -1.32
N LYS A 203 0.76 35.68 -0.01
CA LYS A 203 1.18 36.96 0.59
C LYS A 203 2.56 37.40 0.09
N ILE A 204 3.48 36.45 -0.07
CA ILE A 204 4.85 36.70 -0.55
C ILE A 204 4.89 36.86 -2.08
N ASN A 205 4.16 36.00 -2.81
CA ASN A 205 4.11 36.02 -4.27
C ASN A 205 2.64 35.98 -4.76
N LYS A 206 2.07 37.17 -5.00
CA LYS A 206 0.67 37.33 -5.43
C LYS A 206 0.33 36.72 -6.80
N LYS A 207 1.33 36.49 -7.66
CA LYS A 207 1.16 35.96 -9.02
C LYS A 207 1.46 34.46 -9.10
N VAL A 208 1.72 33.80 -7.98
CA VAL A 208 2.06 32.38 -7.97
C VAL A 208 0.90 31.54 -8.52
N SER A 209 1.20 30.65 -9.46
CA SER A 209 0.24 29.65 -9.92
C SER A 209 0.44 28.37 -9.12
N GLU A 210 -0.63 27.88 -8.52
CA GLU A 210 -0.58 26.75 -7.59
C GLU A 210 -1.73 25.77 -7.80
N VAL A 211 -1.46 24.49 -7.56
CA VAL A 211 -2.45 23.42 -7.45
C VAL A 211 -2.31 22.78 -6.07
N VAL A 212 -3.44 22.52 -5.40
CA VAL A 212 -3.47 21.78 -4.14
C VAL A 212 -4.09 20.41 -4.38
N LEU A 213 -3.34 19.35 -4.08
CA LEU A 213 -3.79 17.97 -4.13
C LEU A 213 -3.80 17.38 -2.71
N LEU A 214 -4.97 17.30 -2.11
CA LEU A 214 -5.18 16.65 -0.81
C LEU A 214 -5.13 15.13 -0.96
N GLN A 215 -4.69 14.41 0.06
CA GLN A 215 -4.61 12.95 0.00
C GLN A 215 -5.64 12.28 0.90
N SER A 216 -6.60 11.60 0.26
CA SER A 216 -7.63 10.78 0.90
C SER A 216 -8.36 11.47 2.09
N PRO A 217 -8.94 12.66 1.88
CA PRO A 217 -9.76 13.33 2.90
C PRO A 217 -10.98 12.47 3.27
N GLU A 218 -11.15 12.23 4.56
CA GLU A 218 -12.14 11.26 5.08
C GLU A 218 -13.58 11.70 4.86
N ASN A 219 -13.85 12.98 5.08
CA ASN A 219 -15.19 13.53 4.92
C ASN A 219 -15.69 13.33 3.47
N LEU A 220 -14.79 13.52 2.49
CA LEU A 220 -15.06 13.35 1.08
C LEU A 220 -15.23 11.87 0.72
N PHE A 221 -14.41 11.00 1.30
CA PHE A 221 -14.59 9.56 1.16
C PHE A 221 -16.00 9.12 1.58
N PHE A 222 -16.48 9.55 2.75
CA PHE A 222 -17.80 9.14 3.22
C PHE A 222 -18.94 9.79 2.42
N LYS A 223 -18.77 11.03 1.91
CA LYS A 223 -19.70 11.64 0.95
C LYS A 223 -19.81 10.80 -0.34
N LEU A 224 -18.68 10.39 -0.92
CA LEU A 224 -18.64 9.52 -2.11
C LEU A 224 -19.27 8.16 -1.83
N LEU A 225 -18.92 7.53 -0.71
CA LEU A 225 -19.43 6.22 -0.32
C LEU A 225 -20.95 6.26 -0.10
N LYS A 226 -21.47 7.33 0.50
CA LYS A 226 -22.91 7.53 0.70
C LYS A 226 -23.65 7.62 -0.64
N LYS A 227 -23.09 8.36 -1.60
CA LYS A 227 -23.69 8.60 -2.93
C LYS A 227 -23.60 7.38 -3.85
N TYR A 228 -22.42 6.77 -3.99
CA TYR A 228 -22.16 5.74 -4.99
C TYR A 228 -22.21 4.31 -4.45
N LYS A 229 -22.21 4.13 -3.13
CA LYS A 229 -22.16 2.81 -2.47
C LYS A 229 -20.94 1.95 -2.84
N ASP A 230 -19.91 2.58 -3.42
CA ASP A 230 -18.65 1.95 -3.79
C ASP A 230 -17.47 2.73 -3.17
N PRO A 231 -16.64 2.10 -2.32
CA PRO A 231 -15.44 2.73 -1.75
C PRO A 231 -14.34 3.05 -2.77
N SER A 232 -14.49 2.61 -4.02
CA SER A 232 -13.56 2.87 -5.13
C SER A 232 -14.15 3.74 -6.24
N ALA A 233 -15.30 4.39 -5.98
CA ALA A 233 -16.07 5.15 -6.97
C ALA A 233 -15.28 6.27 -7.67
N ALA A 234 -14.29 6.85 -7.00
CA ALA A 234 -13.43 7.88 -7.55
C ALA A 234 -11.97 7.68 -7.10
N ASP A 235 -11.05 7.96 -8.01
CA ASP A 235 -9.63 8.12 -7.70
C ASP A 235 -9.26 9.61 -7.59
N PHE A 236 -9.93 10.50 -8.35
CA PHE A 236 -9.77 11.96 -8.28
C PHE A 236 -11.11 12.64 -8.01
N VAL A 237 -11.07 13.63 -7.14
CA VAL A 237 -12.21 14.52 -6.89
C VAL A 237 -11.74 15.96 -7.03
N LYS A 238 -12.45 16.73 -7.84
CA LYS A 238 -12.21 18.16 -7.99
C LYS A 238 -13.08 18.91 -6.99
N LEU A 239 -12.45 19.82 -6.23
CA LEU A 239 -13.10 20.64 -5.20
C LEU A 239 -13.30 22.09 -5.67
N SER A 240 -12.41 22.57 -6.52
CA SER A 240 -12.47 23.88 -7.18
C SER A 240 -11.52 23.90 -8.39
N THR A 241 -11.31 25.05 -9.01
CA THR A 241 -10.44 25.21 -10.17
C THR A 241 -9.02 24.69 -9.93
N ASN A 242 -8.44 24.91 -8.76
CA ASN A 242 -7.05 24.53 -8.44
C ASN A 242 -6.91 23.63 -7.21
N ARG A 243 -8.02 23.10 -6.67
CA ARG A 243 -7.99 22.18 -5.52
C ARG A 243 -8.63 20.85 -5.85
N TRP A 244 -7.90 19.78 -5.51
CA TRP A 244 -8.22 18.41 -5.83
C TRP A 244 -7.99 17.51 -4.62
N ALA A 245 -8.60 16.33 -4.64
CA ALA A 245 -8.32 15.25 -3.72
C ALA A 245 -7.99 13.97 -4.50
N LEU A 246 -6.86 13.36 -4.15
CA LEU A 246 -6.48 12.02 -4.58
C LEU A 246 -7.02 11.01 -3.56
N MET A 247 -8.00 10.22 -3.95
CA MET A 247 -8.61 9.18 -3.11
C MET A 247 -7.80 7.89 -3.19
N SER A 248 -6.53 7.89 -2.79
CA SER A 248 -5.62 6.74 -2.93
C SER A 248 -5.74 5.70 -1.82
N VAL A 249 -6.22 6.08 -0.64
CA VAL A 249 -6.26 5.28 0.58
C VAL A 249 -7.65 5.34 1.21
N LEU A 250 -8.11 4.22 1.75
CA LEU A 250 -9.39 4.12 2.45
C LEU A 250 -9.21 4.55 3.91
N PRO A 251 -10.19 5.23 4.55
CA PRO A 251 -10.04 5.71 5.92
C PRO A 251 -9.62 4.64 6.92
N TRP A 252 -10.23 3.45 6.91
CA TRP A 252 -9.84 2.37 7.82
C TRP A 252 -8.43 1.85 7.57
N VAL A 253 -7.93 1.86 6.32
CA VAL A 253 -6.53 1.51 6.02
C VAL A 253 -5.61 2.56 6.62
N LYS A 254 -5.91 3.84 6.38
CA LYS A 254 -5.13 4.98 6.88
C LYS A 254 -5.00 4.97 8.40
N TRP A 255 -6.11 4.78 9.11
CA TRP A 255 -6.10 4.77 10.58
C TRP A 255 -5.55 3.48 11.17
N GLN A 256 -5.75 2.32 10.53
CA GLN A 256 -5.16 1.08 11.03
C GLN A 256 -3.64 1.13 10.93
N ASP A 257 -3.10 1.59 9.80
CA ASP A 257 -1.65 1.73 9.63
C ASP A 257 -1.07 2.72 10.67
N TYR A 258 -1.83 3.78 11.01
CA TYR A 258 -1.42 4.70 12.06
C TYR A 258 -1.50 4.08 13.46
N LEU A 259 -2.58 3.38 13.79
CA LEU A 259 -2.72 2.67 15.07
C LEU A 259 -1.54 1.74 15.31
N LEU A 260 -1.21 0.90 14.31
CA LEU A 260 -0.08 -0.01 14.42
C LEU A 260 1.25 0.73 14.61
N TYR A 261 1.44 1.88 13.94
CA TYR A 261 2.62 2.71 14.16
C TYR A 261 2.68 3.23 15.61
N LEU A 262 1.58 3.73 16.17
CA LEU A 262 1.54 4.21 17.55
C LEU A 262 1.86 3.08 18.52
N GLU A 263 1.25 1.91 18.33
CA GLU A 263 1.42 0.76 19.22
C GLU A 263 2.82 0.11 19.13
N THR A 264 3.56 0.29 18.02
CA THR A 264 4.96 -0.17 17.96
C THR A 264 5.93 0.56 18.91
N GLY A 265 5.46 1.60 19.63
CA GLY A 265 6.27 2.37 20.57
C GLY A 265 7.34 3.24 19.90
N HIS A 266 7.23 3.47 18.58
CA HIS A 266 8.11 4.39 17.86
C HIS A 266 7.88 5.85 18.25
N ASP A 267 6.65 6.22 18.62
CA ASP A 267 6.37 7.51 19.23
C ASP A 267 6.64 7.44 20.74
N LYS A 268 7.80 7.96 21.15
CA LYS A 268 8.23 7.98 22.56
C LYS A 268 7.30 8.77 23.50
N LYS A 269 6.34 9.53 22.96
CA LYS A 269 5.36 10.28 23.76
C LYS A 269 4.20 9.41 24.22
N ILE A 270 4.02 8.24 23.63
CA ILE A 270 2.92 7.32 23.94
C ILE A 270 3.49 6.14 24.71
N LYS A 271 2.97 5.90 25.92
CA LYS A 271 3.21 4.66 26.65
C LYS A 271 2.25 3.61 26.11
N VAL A 272 2.79 2.54 25.54
CA VAL A 272 2.01 1.40 25.06
C VAL A 272 2.29 0.26 26.03
N GLU A 273 1.24 -0.25 26.68
CA GLU A 273 1.39 -1.28 27.70
C GLU A 273 1.54 -2.68 27.10
N ASP A 274 0.95 -2.98 25.94
CA ASP A 274 1.23 -4.21 25.18
C ASP A 274 0.82 -4.06 23.69
N TYR A 275 1.71 -4.40 22.76
CA TYR A 275 1.42 -4.46 21.32
C TYR A 275 1.12 -5.90 20.91
N ASP A 276 -0.17 -6.26 20.84
CA ASP A 276 -0.57 -7.60 20.39
C ASP A 276 -1.04 -7.60 18.92
N LEU A 277 -0.20 -8.15 18.06
CA LEU A 277 -0.53 -8.38 16.65
C LEU A 277 -1.67 -9.38 16.45
N THR A 278 -1.88 -10.29 17.41
CA THR A 278 -2.92 -11.30 17.38
C THR A 278 -4.29 -10.64 17.32
N ASP A 279 -4.53 -9.63 18.17
CA ASP A 279 -5.76 -8.85 18.18
C ASP A 279 -6.08 -8.21 16.82
N HIS A 280 -5.07 -7.64 16.16
CA HIS A 280 -5.28 -6.99 14.86
C HIS A 280 -5.62 -8.00 13.76
N VAL A 281 -4.96 -9.17 13.77
CA VAL A 281 -5.28 -10.25 12.83
C VAL A 281 -6.66 -10.83 13.13
N SER A 282 -7.00 -11.03 14.41
CA SER A 282 -8.33 -11.49 14.84
C SER A 282 -9.44 -10.55 14.36
N GLN A 283 -9.26 -9.23 14.48
CA GLN A 283 -10.21 -8.25 13.93
C GLN A 283 -10.35 -8.35 12.41
N ALA A 284 -9.26 -8.59 11.68
CA ALA A 284 -9.34 -8.82 10.23
C ALA A 284 -10.08 -10.13 9.89
N VAL A 285 -9.93 -11.18 10.70
CA VAL A 285 -10.71 -12.43 10.60
C VAL A 285 -12.19 -12.16 10.87
N GLU A 286 -12.55 -11.36 11.88
CA GLU A 286 -13.94 -10.96 12.15
C GLU A 286 -14.58 -10.24 10.95
N VAL A 287 -13.84 -9.34 10.29
CA VAL A 287 -14.30 -8.66 9.08
C VAL A 287 -14.59 -9.66 7.97
N LEU A 288 -13.72 -10.66 7.78
CA LEU A 288 -13.93 -11.73 6.80
C LEU A 288 -15.11 -12.62 7.17
N ASN A 289 -15.25 -13.03 8.43
CA ASN A 289 -16.41 -13.78 8.95
C ASN A 289 -17.73 -13.09 8.58
N LYS A 290 -17.84 -11.79 8.88
CA LYS A 290 -19.04 -10.98 8.61
C LYS A 290 -19.34 -10.82 7.12
N ILE A 291 -18.31 -10.60 6.29
CA ILE A 291 -18.50 -10.33 4.85
C ILE A 291 -18.80 -11.61 4.07
N LEU A 292 -18.13 -12.71 4.42
CA LEU A 292 -18.26 -14.00 3.73
C LEU A 292 -19.37 -14.87 4.30
N ASN A 293 -19.99 -14.45 5.41
CA ASN A 293 -20.96 -15.24 6.17
C ASN A 293 -20.40 -16.61 6.57
N ILE A 294 -19.21 -16.59 7.19
CA ILE A 294 -18.51 -17.76 7.73
C ILE A 294 -18.24 -17.57 9.22
N HIS A 295 -17.96 -18.66 9.93
CA HIS A 295 -17.78 -18.67 11.38
C HIS A 295 -16.46 -19.36 11.75
N ILE A 296 -15.37 -18.59 11.73
CA ILE A 296 -14.05 -19.06 12.11
C ILE A 296 -13.69 -18.50 13.49
N LYS A 297 -13.37 -19.40 14.42
CA LYS A 297 -12.82 -19.08 15.73
C LYS A 297 -11.32 -18.77 15.62
N VAL A 298 -10.85 -17.85 16.47
CA VAL A 298 -9.46 -17.37 16.51
C VAL A 298 -8.69 -17.87 17.75
N ASP A 299 -9.28 -18.76 18.54
CA ASP A 299 -8.74 -19.25 19.82
C ASP A 299 -7.33 -19.87 19.67
N ASP A 300 -7.02 -20.47 18.51
CA ASP A 300 -5.72 -21.09 18.21
C ASP A 300 -4.75 -20.15 17.46
N LEU A 301 -5.08 -18.87 17.32
CA LEU A 301 -4.27 -17.92 16.58
C LEU A 301 -3.27 -17.24 17.53
N SER A 302 -1.98 -17.35 17.22
CA SER A 302 -0.94 -16.52 17.82
C SER A 302 -0.13 -15.84 16.73
N VAL A 303 0.06 -14.53 16.81
CA VAL A 303 0.75 -13.77 15.76
C VAL A 303 1.96 -13.05 16.31
N TYR A 304 3.09 -13.23 15.64
CA TYR A 304 4.38 -12.71 16.05
C TYR A 304 4.94 -11.67 15.05
N SER A 305 5.83 -10.82 15.56
CA SER A 305 6.68 -9.89 14.84
C SER A 305 8.14 -10.36 14.86
N VAL A 306 9.03 -9.60 14.23
CA VAL A 306 10.48 -9.88 14.25
C VAL A 306 11.11 -9.69 15.65
N ASN A 307 10.43 -8.97 16.54
CA ASN A 307 10.93 -8.67 17.89
C ASN A 307 10.57 -9.76 18.90
N ASP A 308 9.73 -10.73 18.53
CA ASP A 308 9.27 -11.78 19.42
C ASP A 308 10.27 -12.95 19.46
N GLU A 309 10.96 -13.12 20.59
CA GLU A 309 11.96 -14.20 20.74
C GLU A 309 11.36 -15.60 20.57
N VAL A 310 10.09 -15.77 20.98
CA VAL A 310 9.33 -17.02 20.88
C VAL A 310 9.20 -17.51 19.43
N LEU A 311 9.17 -16.58 18.46
CA LEU A 311 9.08 -16.89 17.03
C LEU A 311 10.23 -17.80 16.58
N PHE A 312 11.46 -17.45 16.95
CA PHE A 312 12.64 -18.19 16.52
C PHE A 312 12.65 -19.59 17.12
N ASN A 313 12.25 -19.73 18.38
CA ASN A 313 12.13 -21.03 19.05
C ASN A 313 11.11 -21.94 18.35
N LYS A 314 9.94 -21.41 17.95
CA LYS A 314 8.93 -22.17 17.19
C LYS A 314 9.45 -22.61 15.82
N ILE A 315 10.15 -21.73 15.09
CA ILE A 315 10.73 -22.08 13.78
C ILE A 315 11.83 -23.14 13.90
N GLN A 316 12.63 -23.13 14.98
CA GLN A 316 13.69 -24.11 15.18
C GLN A 316 13.16 -25.54 15.41
N LYS A 317 11.93 -25.68 15.94
CA LYS A 317 11.24 -26.95 16.16
C LYS A 317 10.64 -27.58 14.90
N LEU A 318 10.63 -26.85 13.78
CA LEU A 318 10.11 -27.36 12.51
C LEU A 318 11.08 -28.38 11.87
N PRO A 319 10.55 -29.34 11.08
CA PRO A 319 11.39 -30.21 10.25
C PRO A 319 12.23 -29.39 9.25
N THR A 320 13.36 -29.95 8.80
CA THR A 320 14.36 -29.21 8.00
C THR A 320 13.79 -28.49 6.77
N PRO A 321 12.91 -29.10 5.94
CA PRO A 321 12.35 -28.44 4.76
C PRO A 321 11.52 -27.19 5.11
N GLU A 322 10.60 -27.31 6.07
CA GLU A 322 9.73 -26.22 6.55
C GLU A 322 10.55 -25.14 7.25
N LYS A 323 11.51 -25.54 8.09
CA LYS A 323 12.43 -24.63 8.77
C LYS A 323 13.21 -23.76 7.78
N ALA A 324 13.75 -24.36 6.71
CA ALA A 324 14.46 -23.61 5.68
C ALA A 324 13.53 -22.63 4.96
N TYR A 325 12.31 -23.08 4.63
CA TYR A 325 11.29 -22.24 3.98
C TYR A 325 10.91 -21.03 4.84
N TYR A 326 10.58 -21.22 6.12
CA TYR A 326 10.17 -20.12 7.00
C TYR A 326 11.31 -19.16 7.34
N LYS A 327 12.55 -19.65 7.50
CA LYS A 327 13.73 -18.77 7.63
C LYS A 327 13.90 -17.87 6.41
N GLU A 328 13.67 -18.39 5.21
CA GLU A 328 13.73 -17.60 3.99
C GLU A 328 12.62 -16.52 3.93
N LEU A 329 11.39 -16.86 4.34
CA LEU A 329 10.31 -15.88 4.43
C LEU A 329 10.63 -14.76 5.41
N LEU A 330 11.23 -15.07 6.57
CA LEU A 330 11.71 -14.07 7.52
C LEU A 330 12.76 -13.14 6.90
N MET A 331 13.80 -13.71 6.28
CA MET A 331 14.89 -12.93 5.67
C MET A 331 14.41 -12.04 4.52
N SER A 332 13.37 -12.49 3.79
CA SER A 332 12.76 -11.71 2.70
C SER A 332 11.66 -10.75 3.17
N GLY A 333 11.37 -10.70 4.48
CA GLY A 333 10.37 -9.81 5.06
C GLY A 333 8.95 -10.11 4.59
N GLN A 334 8.62 -11.39 4.38
CA GLN A 334 7.30 -11.84 3.98
C GLN A 334 6.48 -12.32 5.18
N SER A 335 5.25 -11.79 5.32
CA SER A 335 4.28 -12.29 6.30
C SER A 335 3.68 -13.63 5.85
N PHE A 336 3.42 -14.51 6.82
CA PHE A 336 2.93 -15.86 6.59
C PHE A 336 2.05 -16.37 7.74
N TYR A 337 1.37 -17.49 7.51
CA TYR A 337 0.78 -18.33 8.54
C TYR A 337 1.38 -19.73 8.41
N CYS A 338 1.82 -20.30 9.53
CA CYS A 338 2.47 -21.60 9.64
C CYS A 338 1.53 -22.61 10.31
N PRO A 339 0.91 -23.51 9.53
CA PRO A 339 0.02 -24.55 10.05
C PRO A 339 0.68 -25.46 11.08
N GLU A 340 1.95 -25.82 10.88
CA GLU A 340 2.68 -26.80 11.70
C GLU A 340 2.90 -26.32 13.15
N GLN A 341 2.92 -25.01 13.36
CA GLN A 341 3.09 -24.38 14.68
C GLN A 341 1.87 -23.52 15.06
N GLN A 342 0.82 -23.55 14.24
CA GLN A 342 -0.39 -22.72 14.33
C GLN A 342 -0.09 -21.24 14.62
N MET A 343 0.90 -20.68 13.93
CA MET A 343 1.39 -19.33 14.20
C MET A 343 1.35 -18.43 12.96
N GLY A 344 0.93 -17.18 13.16
CA GLY A 344 1.08 -16.10 12.20
C GLY A 344 2.39 -15.33 12.40
N PHE A 345 2.92 -14.78 11.32
CA PHE A 345 4.02 -13.82 11.36
C PHE A 345 3.69 -12.61 10.51
N VAL A 346 3.77 -11.41 11.11
CA VAL A 346 3.60 -10.13 10.42
C VAL A 346 4.97 -9.47 10.30
N ALA A 347 5.50 -9.42 9.08
CA ALA A 347 6.82 -8.85 8.82
C ALA A 347 6.90 -7.35 9.09
N ARG A 348 5.79 -6.63 8.84
CA ARG A 348 5.69 -5.17 9.02
C ARG A 348 4.28 -4.76 9.46
N PRO A 349 4.16 -3.81 10.40
CA PRO A 349 2.88 -3.30 10.90
C PRO A 349 2.13 -2.54 9.80
N SER A 350 1.26 -3.23 9.07
CA SER A 350 0.32 -2.60 8.13
C SER A 350 -0.91 -3.47 7.92
N LEU A 351 -2.04 -2.84 7.60
CA LEU A 351 -3.29 -3.57 7.36
C LEU A 351 -3.15 -4.60 6.24
N ASN A 352 -2.33 -4.33 5.22
CA ASN A 352 -2.12 -5.29 4.12
C ASN A 352 -1.41 -6.58 4.59
N GLN A 353 -0.48 -6.48 5.54
CA GLN A 353 0.23 -7.63 6.09
C GLN A 353 -0.65 -8.40 7.08
N ILE A 354 -1.36 -7.68 7.95
CA ILE A 354 -2.36 -8.25 8.88
C ILE A 354 -3.44 -9.00 8.10
N SER A 355 -3.98 -8.37 7.05
CA SER A 355 -4.98 -9.00 6.17
C SER A 355 -4.43 -10.24 5.47
N LYS A 356 -3.12 -10.28 5.15
CA LYS A 356 -2.49 -11.45 4.53
C LYS A 356 -2.46 -12.62 5.51
N VAL A 357 -2.03 -12.38 6.74
CA VAL A 357 -2.00 -13.42 7.78
C VAL A 357 -3.42 -13.89 8.11
N ALA A 358 -4.38 -12.97 8.27
CA ALA A 358 -5.78 -13.30 8.49
C ALA A 358 -6.36 -14.14 7.34
N ALA A 359 -6.09 -13.77 6.08
CA ALA A 359 -6.52 -14.53 4.92
C ALA A 359 -5.95 -15.95 4.91
N LEU A 360 -4.65 -16.11 5.16
CA LEU A 360 -4.01 -17.42 5.23
C LEU A 360 -4.59 -18.28 6.36
N PHE A 361 -4.75 -17.71 7.56
CA PHE A 361 -5.39 -18.38 8.70
C PHE A 361 -6.83 -18.83 8.36
N VAL A 362 -7.62 -17.95 7.75
CA VAL A 362 -8.98 -18.28 7.29
C VAL A 362 -8.98 -19.43 6.30
N LEU A 363 -8.08 -19.41 5.32
CA LEU A 363 -7.97 -20.48 4.32
C LEU A 363 -7.54 -21.82 4.95
N TYR A 364 -6.66 -21.77 5.95
CA TYR A 364 -6.29 -22.94 6.75
C TYR A 364 -7.49 -23.50 7.51
N LYS A 365 -8.24 -22.66 8.25
CA LYS A 365 -9.43 -23.09 9.01
C LYS A 365 -10.57 -23.59 8.12
N LEU A 366 -10.65 -23.13 6.86
CA LEU A 366 -11.59 -23.65 5.86
C LEU A 366 -11.11 -24.94 5.17
N GLY A 367 -9.93 -25.45 5.52
CA GLY A 367 -9.39 -26.70 4.96
C GLY A 367 -8.85 -26.59 3.55
N VAL A 368 -8.61 -25.37 3.03
CA VAL A 368 -8.00 -25.15 1.70
C VAL A 368 -6.59 -25.70 1.66
N TYR A 369 -5.84 -25.54 2.76
CA TYR A 369 -4.56 -26.19 2.97
C TYR A 369 -4.42 -26.60 4.43
N LYS A 370 -3.80 -27.75 4.67
CA LYS A 370 -3.58 -28.35 6.00
C LYS A 370 -2.13 -28.29 6.45
N LYS A 371 -1.21 -28.14 5.50
CA LYS A 371 0.24 -28.05 5.71
C LYS A 371 0.86 -27.03 4.76
N SER A 372 2.06 -26.57 5.11
CA SER A 372 2.83 -25.61 4.33
C SER A 372 3.08 -26.07 2.89
N ILE A 373 2.96 -25.15 1.95
CA ILE A 373 3.22 -25.36 0.53
C ILE A 373 4.60 -24.78 0.21
N ILE A 374 5.63 -25.61 0.35
CA ILE A 374 7.03 -25.13 0.47
C ILE A 374 7.86 -25.27 -0.81
N ASP A 375 7.55 -26.20 -1.71
CA ASP A 375 8.34 -26.40 -2.94
C ASP A 375 7.77 -25.57 -4.08
N GLY A 376 8.36 -24.41 -4.34
CA GLY A 376 7.89 -23.49 -5.38
C GLY A 376 7.69 -24.13 -6.75
N LYS A 377 8.52 -25.11 -7.13
CA LYS A 377 8.44 -25.76 -8.45
C LYS A 377 7.42 -26.89 -8.46
N LYS A 378 7.46 -27.81 -7.48
CA LYS A 378 6.54 -28.95 -7.42
C LYS A 378 5.11 -28.53 -7.08
N ASP A 379 4.97 -27.49 -6.26
CA ASP A 379 3.68 -26.99 -5.79
C ASP A 379 3.24 -25.71 -6.51
N PHE A 380 3.78 -25.44 -7.71
CA PHE A 380 3.57 -24.16 -8.39
C PHE A 380 2.09 -23.79 -8.57
N LEU A 381 1.26 -24.72 -9.06
CA LEU A 381 -0.19 -24.50 -9.22
C LEU A 381 -0.90 -24.25 -7.88
N LYS A 382 -0.47 -24.94 -6.81
CA LYS A 382 -1.04 -24.75 -5.47
C LYS A 382 -0.68 -23.39 -4.91
N ASN A 383 0.54 -22.92 -5.15
CA ASN A 383 0.99 -21.58 -4.78
C ASN A 383 0.23 -20.49 -5.55
N ILE A 384 0.00 -20.67 -6.86
CA ILE A 384 -0.82 -19.73 -7.66
C ILE A 384 -2.22 -19.61 -7.06
N TRP A 385 -2.85 -20.74 -6.73
CA TRP A 385 -4.20 -20.77 -6.17
C TRP A 385 -4.28 -20.20 -4.76
N LEU A 386 -3.33 -20.53 -3.89
CA LEU A 386 -3.26 -19.97 -2.54
C LEU A 386 -3.06 -18.45 -2.58
N GLU A 387 -2.17 -17.95 -3.45
CA GLU A 387 -1.95 -16.51 -3.63
C GLU A 387 -3.19 -15.82 -4.24
N MET A 388 -3.91 -16.47 -5.15
CA MET A 388 -5.19 -15.98 -5.65
C MET A 388 -6.21 -15.77 -4.54
N LEU A 389 -6.45 -16.79 -3.72
CA LEU A 389 -7.41 -16.72 -2.62
C LEU A 389 -6.97 -15.71 -1.57
N THR A 390 -5.67 -15.71 -1.22
CA THR A 390 -5.10 -14.76 -0.27
C THR A 390 -5.26 -13.32 -0.78
N TYR A 391 -4.98 -13.07 -2.06
CA TYR A 391 -5.18 -11.76 -2.67
C TYR A 391 -6.66 -11.35 -2.63
N PHE A 392 -7.58 -12.22 -3.05
CA PHE A 392 -9.02 -11.98 -3.01
C PHE A 392 -9.49 -11.57 -1.60
N LEU A 393 -9.14 -12.35 -0.56
CA LEU A 393 -9.54 -12.05 0.82
C LEU A 393 -8.94 -10.74 1.33
N THR A 394 -7.66 -10.46 1.02
CA THR A 394 -7.05 -9.17 1.40
C THR A 394 -7.70 -7.98 0.70
N LYS A 395 -8.17 -8.17 -0.54
CA LYS A 395 -8.85 -7.16 -1.35
C LYS A 395 -10.28 -6.89 -0.88
N ILE A 396 -10.94 -7.88 -0.26
CA ILE A 396 -12.20 -7.66 0.48
C ILE A 396 -12.00 -6.60 1.58
N ILE A 397 -10.92 -6.73 2.36
CA ILE A 397 -10.59 -5.80 3.45
C ILE A 397 -10.13 -4.45 2.88
N ASN A 398 -9.20 -4.46 1.92
CA ASN A 398 -8.68 -3.27 1.25
C ASN A 398 -9.00 -3.27 -0.27
N PRO A 399 -10.18 -2.78 -0.69
CA PRO A 399 -10.57 -2.64 -2.10
C PRO A 399 -9.56 -1.89 -2.99
N LYS A 400 -8.79 -0.96 -2.42
CA LYS A 400 -7.79 -0.16 -3.14
C LYS A 400 -6.42 -0.85 -3.23
N LYS A 401 -6.24 -2.05 -2.67
CA LYS A 401 -5.07 -2.92 -2.90
C LYS A 401 -4.94 -3.22 -4.40
N LYS A 402 -3.72 -3.33 -4.94
CA LYS A 402 -3.49 -3.52 -6.38
C LYS A 402 -2.56 -4.71 -6.60
N SER A 403 -2.80 -5.50 -7.64
CA SER A 403 -1.91 -6.52 -8.19
C SER A 403 -1.24 -6.01 -9.46
N ASP A 404 -0.11 -6.63 -9.83
CA ASP A 404 0.55 -6.33 -11.11
C ASP A 404 -0.31 -6.83 -12.26
N THR A 405 -0.28 -6.15 -13.40
CA THR A 405 -0.93 -6.57 -14.64
C THR A 405 0.10 -7.12 -15.62
N PHE A 406 -0.36 -7.83 -16.66
CA PHE A 406 0.51 -8.26 -17.76
C PHE A 406 1.20 -7.09 -18.47
N ASP A 407 0.57 -5.91 -18.52
CA ASP A 407 1.19 -4.73 -19.12
C ASP A 407 2.23 -4.09 -18.18
N ASP A 408 1.99 -4.08 -16.87
CA ASP A 408 3.01 -3.72 -15.88
C ASP A 408 4.26 -4.60 -16.03
N ILE A 409 4.02 -5.89 -16.23
CA ILE A 409 5.03 -6.90 -16.44
C ILE A 409 5.78 -6.67 -17.76
N ARG A 410 5.08 -6.41 -18.86
CA ARG A 410 5.69 -6.11 -20.17
C ARG A 410 6.51 -4.82 -20.13
N GLN A 411 6.02 -3.77 -19.49
CA GLN A 411 6.76 -2.52 -19.32
C GLN A 411 8.01 -2.73 -18.47
N ALA A 412 7.88 -3.48 -17.37
CA ALA A 412 9.01 -3.88 -16.53
C ALA A 412 10.11 -4.62 -17.33
N LEU A 413 9.74 -5.54 -18.22
CA LEU A 413 10.69 -6.27 -19.09
C LEU A 413 11.46 -5.37 -20.07
N ARG A 414 10.88 -4.24 -20.47
CA ARG A 414 11.51 -3.27 -21.39
C ARG A 414 12.45 -2.29 -20.68
N SER A 415 12.45 -2.26 -19.35
CA SER A 415 13.34 -1.40 -18.58
C SER A 415 14.67 -2.11 -18.26
N GLU A 416 15.80 -1.45 -18.52
CA GLU A 416 17.16 -1.99 -18.32
C GLU A 416 17.53 -2.28 -16.84
N GLN A 417 16.64 -2.02 -15.88
CA GLN A 417 16.92 -2.10 -14.44
C GLN A 417 16.49 -3.42 -13.76
N PHE A 418 16.18 -4.48 -14.51
CA PHE A 418 15.71 -5.72 -13.90
C PHE A 418 16.86 -6.62 -13.42
N SER A 419 16.81 -7.04 -12.15
CA SER A 419 17.61 -8.18 -11.67
C SER A 419 17.18 -9.47 -12.39
N ASP A 420 18.13 -10.36 -12.68
CA ASP A 420 17.89 -11.59 -13.46
C ASP A 420 16.75 -12.47 -12.90
N LYS A 421 16.57 -12.46 -11.58
CA LYS A 421 15.50 -13.21 -10.87
C LYS A 421 14.10 -12.74 -11.25
N GLY A 422 13.93 -11.44 -11.48
CA GLY A 422 12.65 -10.88 -11.87
C GLY A 422 12.25 -11.32 -13.28
N LYS A 423 13.20 -11.37 -14.23
CA LYS A 423 12.93 -11.83 -15.60
C LYS A 423 12.49 -13.30 -15.61
N GLU A 424 13.17 -14.15 -14.83
CA GLU A 424 12.85 -15.58 -14.74
C GLU A 424 11.42 -15.83 -14.22
N ALA A 425 11.00 -15.13 -13.17
CA ALA A 425 9.62 -15.23 -12.65
C ALA A 425 8.57 -14.83 -13.68
N LEU A 426 8.86 -13.84 -14.52
CA LEU A 426 7.95 -13.38 -15.57
C LEU A 426 7.82 -14.39 -16.70
N VAL A 427 8.93 -15.01 -17.12
CA VAL A 427 8.92 -16.09 -18.11
C VAL A 427 8.06 -17.25 -17.60
N LEU A 428 8.26 -17.67 -16.35
CA LEU A 428 7.45 -18.73 -15.72
C LEU A 428 5.96 -18.39 -15.70
N ALA A 429 5.60 -17.13 -15.41
CA ALA A 429 4.21 -16.70 -15.43
C ALA A 429 3.59 -16.78 -16.83
N LEU A 430 4.33 -16.39 -17.87
CA LEU A 430 3.89 -16.47 -19.26
C LEU A 430 3.78 -17.92 -19.75
N GLU A 431 4.77 -18.77 -19.43
CA GLU A 431 4.75 -20.21 -19.75
C GLU A 431 3.50 -20.89 -19.16
N GLN A 432 3.18 -20.58 -17.91
CA GLN A 432 2.00 -21.12 -17.25
C GLN A 432 0.70 -20.64 -17.90
N LYS A 433 0.61 -19.37 -18.30
CA LYS A 433 -0.55 -18.89 -19.04
C LYS A 433 -0.72 -19.56 -20.41
N LEU A 434 0.37 -19.85 -21.11
CA LEU A 434 0.32 -20.64 -22.35
C LEU A 434 -0.19 -22.07 -22.09
N ASN A 435 0.21 -22.68 -20.97
CA ASN A 435 -0.31 -24.00 -20.59
C ASN A 435 -1.81 -23.97 -20.31
N GLU A 436 -2.31 -22.94 -19.64
CA GLU A 436 -3.75 -22.75 -19.39
C GLU A 436 -4.53 -22.61 -20.70
N VAL A 437 -4.03 -21.84 -21.67
CA VAL A 437 -4.65 -21.69 -23.00
C VAL A 437 -4.65 -23.01 -23.78
N ARG A 438 -3.55 -23.78 -23.72
CA ARG A 438 -3.48 -25.11 -24.35
C ARG A 438 -4.51 -26.06 -23.76
N PHE A 439 -4.62 -26.08 -22.43
CA PHE A 439 -5.63 -26.90 -21.78
C PHE A 439 -7.04 -26.49 -22.21
N ALA A 440 -7.36 -25.19 -22.21
CA ALA A 440 -8.68 -24.72 -22.65
C ALA A 440 -9.02 -25.13 -24.09
N THR A 441 -8.00 -25.22 -24.96
CA THR A 441 -8.16 -25.63 -26.38
C THR A 441 -8.37 -27.14 -26.54
N PHE A 442 -7.58 -27.95 -25.84
CA PHE A 442 -7.53 -29.40 -26.06
C PHE A 442 -8.27 -30.22 -25.00
N GLN A 443 -8.63 -29.61 -23.87
CA GLN A 443 -9.25 -30.24 -22.69
C GLN A 443 -8.52 -31.52 -22.22
N ASP A 444 -7.21 -31.58 -22.46
CA ASP A 444 -6.37 -32.72 -22.14
C ASP A 444 -5.05 -32.25 -21.51
N LEU A 445 -4.78 -32.78 -20.30
CA LEU A 445 -3.58 -32.50 -19.52
C LEU A 445 -2.30 -32.97 -20.22
N SER A 446 -2.35 -33.90 -21.18
CA SER A 446 -1.18 -34.37 -21.93
C SER A 446 -0.55 -33.25 -22.79
N PHE A 447 -1.34 -32.23 -23.17
CA PHE A 447 -0.89 -31.05 -23.91
C PHE A 447 -0.28 -29.96 -23.00
N VAL A 448 -0.47 -30.10 -21.68
CA VAL A 448 0.21 -29.32 -20.65
C VAL A 448 1.57 -30.00 -20.39
N ASN A 449 2.67 -29.28 -20.63
CA ASN A 449 4.07 -29.78 -20.49
C ASN A 449 4.57 -30.86 -21.49
N LYS A 450 5.02 -30.43 -22.68
CA LYS A 450 6.07 -31.15 -23.45
C LYS A 450 7.47 -30.52 -23.38
N LYS A 451 7.63 -29.29 -22.88
CA LYS A 451 8.95 -28.66 -22.65
C LYS A 451 9.15 -28.43 -21.15
N LYS A 452 10.15 -29.10 -20.55
CA LYS A 452 10.61 -28.81 -19.18
C LYS A 452 11.05 -27.34 -19.15
N SER A 453 10.38 -26.52 -18.33
CA SER A 453 10.79 -25.14 -18.08
C SER A 453 12.28 -25.11 -17.70
N SER A 454 13.03 -24.17 -18.29
CA SER A 454 14.49 -24.05 -18.16
C SER A 454 14.94 -23.61 -16.76
N SER A 455 14.03 -23.07 -15.94
CA SER A 455 14.33 -22.56 -14.61
C SER A 455 14.53 -23.67 -13.56
N LYS A 456 15.69 -23.64 -12.90
CA LYS A 456 16.01 -24.45 -11.70
C LYS A 456 15.69 -23.73 -10.39
N ASN A 457 15.41 -22.43 -10.41
CA ASN A 457 15.30 -21.60 -9.21
C ASN A 457 13.88 -21.60 -8.62
N LYS A 458 13.70 -22.27 -7.47
CA LYS A 458 12.40 -22.37 -6.78
C LYS A 458 11.79 -21.02 -6.40
N LYS A 459 12.61 -19.98 -6.17
CA LYS A 459 12.14 -18.63 -5.76
C LYS A 459 11.41 -17.92 -6.90
N SER A 460 11.84 -18.16 -8.13
CA SER A 460 11.24 -17.57 -9.33
C SER A 460 9.82 -18.10 -9.54
N TYR A 461 9.56 -19.37 -9.21
CA TYR A 461 8.21 -19.94 -9.19
C TYR A 461 7.31 -19.31 -8.12
N ILE A 462 7.80 -19.06 -6.90
CA ILE A 462 7.01 -18.37 -5.86
C ILE A 462 6.65 -16.95 -6.31
N THR A 463 7.61 -16.23 -6.90
CA THR A 463 7.36 -14.87 -7.42
C THR A 463 6.35 -14.90 -8.58
N ALA A 464 6.48 -15.87 -9.50
CA ALA A 464 5.52 -16.08 -10.58
C ALA A 464 4.12 -16.40 -10.05
N ALA A 465 4.03 -17.21 -8.99
CA ALA A 465 2.77 -17.56 -8.35
C ALA A 465 2.08 -16.34 -7.71
N GLN A 466 2.84 -15.46 -7.06
CA GLN A 466 2.32 -14.20 -6.51
C GLN A 466 1.75 -13.29 -7.61
N ILE A 467 2.40 -13.26 -8.77
CA ILE A 467 1.95 -12.48 -9.94
C ILE A 467 0.64 -13.04 -10.50
N LEU A 468 0.63 -14.32 -10.88
CA LEU A 468 -0.53 -14.97 -11.47
C LEU A 468 -1.71 -15.00 -10.49
N GLY A 469 -1.44 -15.37 -9.23
CA GLY A 469 -2.42 -15.36 -8.16
C GLY A 469 -3.01 -13.96 -7.94
N GLY A 470 -2.19 -12.90 -7.92
CA GLY A 470 -2.67 -11.53 -7.81
C GLY A 470 -3.58 -11.09 -8.97
N ILE A 471 -3.27 -11.50 -10.20
CA ILE A 471 -4.12 -11.21 -11.38
C ILE A 471 -5.45 -11.96 -11.28
N MET A 472 -5.41 -13.26 -11.01
CA MET A 472 -6.61 -14.08 -10.84
C MET A 472 -7.47 -13.59 -9.67
N GLY A 473 -6.85 -13.22 -8.55
CA GLY A 473 -7.54 -12.72 -7.37
C GLY A 473 -8.27 -11.39 -7.61
N GLU A 474 -7.77 -10.54 -8.50
CA GLU A 474 -8.48 -9.32 -8.93
C GLU A 474 -9.74 -9.65 -9.74
N LYS A 475 -9.69 -10.68 -10.61
CA LYS A 475 -10.88 -11.19 -11.32
C LYS A 475 -11.90 -11.77 -10.35
N VAL A 476 -11.47 -12.63 -9.42
CA VAL A 476 -12.32 -13.21 -8.36
C VAL A 476 -12.98 -12.10 -7.54
N TYR A 477 -12.23 -11.07 -7.15
CA TYR A 477 -12.77 -9.93 -6.42
C TYR A 477 -13.81 -9.14 -7.22
N THR A 478 -13.55 -8.92 -8.51
CA THR A 478 -14.46 -8.19 -9.39
C THR A 478 -15.76 -8.97 -9.59
N ALA A 479 -15.67 -10.30 -9.79
CA ALA A 479 -16.83 -11.18 -9.86
C ALA A 479 -17.64 -11.17 -8.56
N PHE A 480 -16.97 -11.15 -7.40
CA PHE A 480 -17.62 -11.01 -6.09
C PHE A 480 -18.36 -9.68 -5.95
N GLN A 481 -17.72 -8.55 -6.30
CA GLN A 481 -18.36 -7.24 -6.25
C GLN A 481 -19.58 -7.14 -7.17
N LYS A 482 -19.48 -7.69 -8.38
CA LYS A 482 -20.57 -7.71 -9.37
C LYS A 482 -21.64 -8.77 -9.07
N LYS A 483 -21.52 -9.51 -7.95
CA LYS A 483 -22.43 -10.58 -7.54
C LYS A 483 -22.53 -11.76 -8.53
N ILE A 484 -21.56 -11.88 -9.45
CA ILE A 484 -21.36 -13.05 -10.31
C ILE A 484 -20.93 -14.23 -9.44
N LEU A 485 -19.97 -13.98 -8.55
CA LEU A 485 -19.56 -14.90 -7.50
C LEU A 485 -20.25 -14.50 -6.19
N LYS A 486 -20.91 -15.47 -5.55
CA LYS A 486 -21.54 -15.30 -4.23
C LYS A 486 -21.03 -16.36 -3.26
N LEU A 487 -20.54 -15.94 -2.10
CA LEU A 487 -20.17 -16.84 -1.01
C LEU A 487 -21.24 -16.79 0.09
N PRO A 488 -21.62 -17.93 0.68
CA PRO A 488 -20.99 -19.25 0.57
C PRO A 488 -21.47 -20.12 -0.61
N GLN A 489 -22.43 -19.68 -1.44
CA GLN A 489 -23.04 -20.53 -2.48
C GLN A 489 -22.03 -21.16 -3.44
N HIS A 490 -21.05 -20.39 -3.92
CA HIS A 490 -20.04 -20.85 -4.87
C HIS A 490 -18.73 -21.29 -4.21
N LYS A 491 -18.76 -21.69 -2.94
CA LYS A 491 -17.53 -22.00 -2.19
C LYS A 491 -16.70 -23.13 -2.82
N GLN A 492 -17.34 -24.15 -3.41
CA GLN A 492 -16.66 -25.30 -4.02
C GLN A 492 -15.86 -24.93 -5.27
N LEU A 493 -16.21 -23.82 -5.94
CA LEU A 493 -15.45 -23.30 -7.07
C LEU A 493 -14.05 -22.85 -6.62
N LEU A 494 -13.96 -22.24 -5.45
CA LEU A 494 -12.74 -21.55 -4.99
C LEU A 494 -12.00 -22.30 -3.88
N LEU A 495 -12.72 -22.78 -2.86
CA LEU A 495 -12.16 -23.41 -1.66
C LEU A 495 -11.89 -24.90 -1.90
N LYS A 496 -10.87 -25.18 -2.70
CA LYS A 496 -10.41 -26.54 -3.04
C LYS A 496 -9.36 -27.03 -2.03
N ASP A 497 -9.31 -28.34 -1.74
CA ASP A 497 -8.22 -28.95 -0.97
C ASP A 497 -6.95 -29.01 -1.83
N LEU A 498 -5.98 -28.15 -1.52
CA LEU A 498 -4.72 -28.03 -2.26
C LEU A 498 -3.80 -29.26 -2.09
N GLN A 499 -4.08 -30.14 -1.14
CA GLN A 499 -3.38 -31.43 -0.99
C GLN A 499 -4.14 -32.58 -1.67
N GLY A 500 -5.31 -32.33 -2.25
CA GLY A 500 -6.09 -33.32 -2.98
C GLY A 500 -5.39 -33.84 -4.24
N LYS A 501 -5.51 -35.14 -4.52
CA LYS A 501 -4.89 -35.79 -5.70
C LYS A 501 -5.37 -35.21 -7.03
N LEU A 502 -6.62 -34.73 -7.08
CA LEU A 502 -7.26 -34.17 -8.28
C LEU A 502 -7.09 -32.65 -8.40
N PHE A 503 -6.28 -32.01 -7.53
CA PHE A 503 -6.17 -30.55 -7.53
C PHE A 503 -5.68 -29.99 -8.87
N THR A 504 -4.73 -30.63 -9.55
CA THR A 504 -4.22 -30.17 -10.86
C THR A 504 -5.33 -30.12 -11.91
N GLN A 505 -6.16 -31.16 -11.99
CA GLN A 505 -7.29 -31.18 -12.92
C GLN A 505 -8.31 -30.08 -12.55
N ALA A 506 -8.69 -30.02 -11.28
CA ALA A 506 -9.63 -29.02 -10.79
C ALA A 506 -9.14 -27.57 -10.96
N TYR A 507 -7.83 -27.34 -10.94
CA TYR A 507 -7.20 -26.05 -11.24
C TYR A 507 -7.52 -25.65 -12.69
N TYR A 508 -7.17 -26.49 -13.66
CA TYR A 508 -7.32 -26.18 -15.08
C TYR A 508 -8.79 -26.00 -15.50
N GLU A 509 -9.68 -26.87 -15.02
CA GLU A 509 -11.14 -26.76 -15.26
C GLU A 509 -11.72 -25.45 -14.71
N THR A 510 -11.19 -24.94 -13.61
CA THR A 510 -11.74 -23.73 -12.97
C THR A 510 -11.09 -22.44 -13.47
N VAL A 511 -9.82 -22.49 -13.90
CA VAL A 511 -9.10 -21.32 -14.42
C VAL A 511 -9.83 -20.71 -15.60
N GLU A 512 -10.40 -21.52 -16.50
CA GLU A 512 -11.17 -21.06 -17.65
C GLU A 512 -12.36 -20.17 -17.23
N ILE A 513 -13.12 -20.61 -16.22
CA ILE A 513 -14.24 -19.85 -15.64
C ILE A 513 -13.74 -18.54 -15.05
N ILE A 514 -12.66 -18.57 -14.26
CA ILE A 514 -12.08 -17.37 -13.64
C ILE A 514 -11.57 -16.41 -14.71
N ASP A 515 -10.99 -16.91 -15.80
CA ASP A 515 -10.45 -16.09 -16.85
C ASP A 515 -11.53 -15.38 -17.68
N SER A 516 -12.74 -15.95 -17.76
CA SER A 516 -13.93 -15.31 -18.34
C SER A 516 -14.46 -14.13 -17.52
N TRP A 517 -14.11 -14.03 -16.24
CA TRP A 517 -14.64 -12.97 -15.38
C TRP A 517 -14.05 -11.59 -15.71
N PRO A 518 -14.86 -10.53 -15.55
CA PRO A 518 -14.40 -9.18 -15.84
C PRO A 518 -13.24 -8.80 -14.93
N SER A 519 -12.22 -8.17 -15.50
CA SER A 519 -11.16 -7.51 -14.74
C SER A 519 -11.47 -6.02 -14.60
N SER A 520 -11.19 -5.45 -13.42
CA SER A 520 -11.04 -4.00 -13.33
C SER A 520 -9.69 -3.63 -13.96
N PHE A 521 -9.68 -3.20 -15.22
CA PHE A 521 -8.45 -2.89 -15.94
C PHE A 521 -7.74 -1.72 -15.26
N LYS A 522 -6.79 -1.99 -14.36
CA LYS A 522 -6.00 -0.93 -13.79
C LYS A 522 -4.60 -1.42 -13.35
N SER A 523 -3.55 -1.02 -14.08
CA SER A 523 -2.12 -1.30 -13.84
C SER A 523 -1.58 -0.72 -12.51
N LYS A 524 -0.46 -1.25 -11.96
CA LYS A 524 0.27 -0.65 -10.82
C LYS A 524 1.08 0.58 -11.22
N PHE A 525 1.66 0.59 -12.42
CA PHE A 525 2.50 1.68 -12.92
C PHE A 525 1.70 2.87 -13.48
N ASP A 526 0.50 2.64 -14.02
CA ASP A 526 -0.34 3.70 -14.63
C ASP A 526 -1.19 4.50 -13.65
N LYS A 527 -1.24 4.12 -12.36
CA LYS A 527 -2.19 4.76 -11.42
C LYS A 527 -1.65 6.00 -10.74
N PHE A 528 -1.92 7.11 -11.39
CA PHE A 528 -2.78 8.09 -10.75
C PHE A 528 -4.20 7.59 -10.78
#